data_AF-A0A1F5UUU4-F1
#
_entry.id   AF-A0A1F5UUU4-F1
#
_cell.length_a   1.000
_cell.length_b   1.000
_cell.length_c   1.000
_cell.angle_alpha   90.00
_cell.angle_beta   90.00
_cell.angle_gamma   90.00
#
_symmetry.space_group_name_H-M   'P 1'
#
loop_
_entity.id
_entity.type
_entity.pdbx_description
1 polymer ?
#
loop_
_entity_poly.entity_id
_entity_poly.type
_entity_poly.pdbx_seq_one_letter_code
_entity_poly.pdbx_strand_id
1 'polypeptide(L)' 'MVEVIVKSDESFESALKRFKRKCQMEGILTEIRKREFYEKPSERRKKKEEAAARKLRKRLEKMD' A
#
# COMPACT_ATOMS: atom_id res chain seq x y z
N MET A 1 2.09 6.18 10.08
CA MET A 1 3.50 6.62 10.17
C MET A 1 4.35 5.36 10.23
N VAL A 2 5.45 5.27 9.47
CA VAL A 2 6.28 4.05 9.40
C VAL A 2 7.57 4.27 10.15
N GLU A 3 7.90 3.33 11.03
CA GLU A 3 9.15 3.32 11.78
C GLU A 3 9.87 1.98 11.65
N VAL A 4 11.20 2.02 11.57
CA VAL A 4 12.07 0.85 11.60
C VAL A 4 13.21 1.12 12.58
N ILE A 5 13.28 0.29 13.63
CA ILE A 5 14.41 0.27 14.55
C ILE A 5 15.53 -0.54 13.88
N VAL A 6 16.70 0.09 13.74
CA VAL A 6 17.93 -0.52 13.21
C VAL A 6 18.58 -1.34 14.32
N LYS A 7 18.96 -2.58 14.02
CA LYS A 7 19.68 -3.43 14.98
C LYS A 7 21.18 -3.15 14.91
N SER A 8 21.89 -3.39 16.01
CA SER A 8 23.35 -3.22 16.11
C SER A 8 24.14 -4.02 15.06
N ASP A 9 23.66 -5.20 14.68
CA ASP A 9 24.32 -6.11 13.72
C ASP A 9 23.72 -6.04 12.30
N GLU A 10 22.95 -5.00 11.99
CA GLU A 10 22.27 -4.85 10.71
C GLU A 10 22.98 -3.85 9.79
N SER A 11 23.11 -4.21 8.50
CA SER A 11 23.57 -3.27 7.48
C SER A 11 22.49 -2.24 7.14
N PHE A 12 22.92 -1.01 6.82
CA PHE A 12 22.03 0.07 6.41
C PHE A 12 21.07 -0.33 5.28
N GLU A 13 21.56 -1.07 4.27
CA GLU A 13 20.73 -1.52 3.15
C GLU A 13 19.59 -2.45 3.59
N SER A 14 19.84 -3.34 4.55
CA SER A 14 18.81 -4.21 5.11
C SER A 14 17.73 -3.37 5.81
N ALA A 15 18.14 -2.41 6.64
CA ALA A 15 17.20 -1.54 7.35
C ALA A 15 16.34 -0.73 6.36
N LEU A 16 16.97 -0.17 5.31
CA LEU A 16 16.29 0.57 4.25
C LEU A 16 15.30 -0.30 3.49
N LYS A 17 15.65 -1.56 3.20
CA LYS A 17 14.75 -2.51 2.51
C LYS A 17 13.54 -2.83 3.37
N ARG A 18 13.70 -3.01 4.68
CA ARG A 18 12.59 -3.22 5.63
C ARG A 18 11.68 -2.00 5.70
N PHE A 19 12.27 -0.80 5.74
CA PHE A 19 11.52 0.46 5.72
C PHE A 19 10.69 0.60 4.44
N LYS A 20 11.29 0.39 3.27
CA LYS A 20 10.58 0.43 1.98
C LYS A 20 9.41 -0.57 1.93
N ARG A 21 9.61 -1.79 2.44
CA ARG A 21 8.53 -2.78 2.55
C ARG A 21 7.41 -2.32 3.49
N LYS A 22 7.73 -1.78 4.66
CA LYS A 22 6.71 -1.23 5.57
C LYS A 22 5.93 -0.07 4.92
N CYS A 23 6.60 0.85 4.22
CA CYS A 23 5.94 1.94 3.48
C CYS A 23 4.98 1.42 2.39
N GLN A 24 5.35 0.33 1.71
CA GLN A 24 4.48 -0.32 0.73
C GLN A 24 3.30 -1.02 1.39
N MET A 25 3.52 -1.73 2.51
CA MET A 25 2.46 -2.43 3.26
C MET A 25 1.42 -1.45 3.82
N GLU A 26 1.88 -0.35 4.40
CA GLU A 26 1.01 0.73 4.91
C GLU A 26 0.34 1.53 3.77
N GLY A 27 0.70 1.27 2.51
CA GLY A 27 0.07 1.92 1.36
C GLY A 27 0.32 3.42 1.25
N ILE A 28 1.34 3.96 1.92
CA ILE A 28 1.62 5.41 2.00
C ILE A 28 1.69 6.03 0.61
N LEU A 29 2.39 5.40 -0.33
CA LEU A 29 2.50 5.90 -1.71
C LEU A 29 1.17 5.91 -2.45
N THR A 30 0.28 4.98 -2.14
CA THR A 30 -1.08 4.93 -2.71
C THR A 30 -1.94 6.03 -2.12
N GLU A 31 -1.79 6.31 -0.83
CA GLU A 31 -2.54 7.35 -0.13
C GLU A 31 -2.11 8.75 -0.60
N ILE A 32 -0.82 8.98 -0.82
CA ILE A 32 -0.31 10.23 -1.42
C ILE A 32 -0.99 10.47 -2.76
N ARG A 33 -0.94 9.49 -3.68
CA ARG A 33 -1.57 9.61 -5.01
C ARG A 33 -3.07 9.85 -4.98
N LYS A 34 -3.78 9.26 -4.02
CA LYS A 34 -5.23 9.51 -3.84
C LYS A 34 -5.55 10.92 -3.34
N ARG A 35 -4.59 11.58 -2.67
CA ARG A 35 -4.75 12.91 -2.08
C ARG A 35 -4.12 14.03 -2.92
N GLU A 36 -3.37 13.68 -3.98
CA GLU A 36 -2.73 14.66 -4.88
C GLU A 36 -3.73 15.64 -5.51
N PHE A 37 -4.97 15.21 -5.74
CA PHE A 37 -6.03 16.05 -6.29
C PHE A 37 -7.38 15.74 -5.63
N TYR A 38 -8.28 16.72 -5.69
CA TYR A 38 -9.66 16.51 -5.24
C TYR A 38 -10.37 15.53 -6.16
N GLU A 39 -10.92 14.49 -5.56
CA GLU A 39 -11.80 13.53 -6.23
C GLU A 39 -13.20 13.63 -5.63
N LYS A 40 -14.20 13.81 -6.50
CA LYS A 40 -15.61 13.86 -6.10
C LYS A 40 -15.99 12.59 -5.31
N PRO A 41 -16.85 12.71 -4.27
CA PRO A 41 -17.23 11.56 -3.45
C PRO A 41 -17.78 10.36 -4.25
N SER A 42 -18.51 10.63 -5.33
CA SER A 42 -19.05 9.60 -6.23
C SER A 42 -17.96 8.78 -6.93
N GLU A 43 -16.97 9.46 -7.49
CA GLU A 43 -15.84 8.83 -8.19
C GLU A 43 -14.98 8.03 -7.21
N ARG A 44 -14.76 8.56 -6.00
CA ARG A 44 -14.05 7.86 -4.92
C ARG A 44 -14.77 6.56 -4.53
N ARG A 45 -16.11 6.61 -4.40
CA ARG A 45 -16.92 5.42 -4.07
C ARG A 45 -16.84 4.38 -5.18
N LYS A 46 -17.01 4.79 -6.43
CA LYS A 46 -16.90 3.92 -7.61
C LYS A 46 -15.53 3.23 -7.69
N LYS A 47 -14.43 3.98 -7.56
CA LYS A 47 -13.07 3.40 -7.55
C LYS A 47 -12.85 2.42 -6.40
N LYS A 48 -13.43 2.68 -5.22
CA LYS A 48 -13.33 1.77 -4.07
C LYS A 48 -14.02 0.43 -4.35
N GLU A 49 -15.21 0.45 -4.94
CA GLU A 49 -15.96 -0.74 -5.32
C GLU A 49 -15.23 -1.55 -6.40
N GLU A 50 -14.74 -0.89 -7.46
CA GLU A 50 -13.95 -1.53 -8.52
C GLU A 50 -12.67 -2.17 -7.98
N ALA A 51 -11.96 -1.50 -7.07
CA ALA A 51 -10.76 -2.04 -6.43
C ALA A 51 -11.07 -3.28 -5.58
N ALA A 52 -12.19 -3.27 -4.85
CA ALA A 52 -12.64 -4.42 -4.05
C ALA A 52 -13.02 -5.61 -4.94
N ALA A 53 -13.78 -5.38 -6.00
CA ALA A 53 -14.17 -6.41 -6.98
C ALA A 53 -12.93 -7.02 -7.65
N ARG A 54 -11.96 -6.19 -8.07
CA ARG A 54 -10.69 -6.65 -8.65
C ARG A 54 -9.89 -7.49 -7.65
N LYS A 55 -9.86 -7.11 -6.37
CA LYS A 55 -9.15 -7.86 -5.32
C LYS A 55 -9.81 -9.23 -5.07
N LEU A 56 -11.14 -9.29 -5.08
CA LEU A 56 -11.88 -10.54 -4.94
C LEU A 56 -11.61 -11.48 -6.11
N ARG A 57 -11.70 -10.99 -7.36
CA ARG A 57 -11.41 -11.80 -8.55
C ARG A 57 -10.01 -12.42 -8.51
N LYS A 58 -9.00 -11.60 -8.18
CA LYS A 58 -7.61 -12.08 -8.01
C LYS A 58 -7.43 -13.09 -6.87
N ARG A 59 -8.32 -13.11 -5.88
CA ARG A 59 -8.27 -14.09 -4.79
C ARG A 59 -8.86 -15.42 -5.24
N LEU A 60 -9.96 -15.39 -5.97
CA LEU A 60 -10.59 -16.58 -6.54
C LEU A 60 -9.68 -17.24 -7.58
N GLU A 61 -9.08 -16.46 -8.49
CA GLU A 61 -8.08 -16.93 -9.47
C GLU A 61 -6.84 -17.61 -8.84
N LYS A 62 -6.59 -17.43 -7.54
CA LYS A 62 -5.49 -18.06 -6.80
C LYS A 62 -5.91 -19.28 -5.97
N MET A 63 -7.22 -19.51 -5.84
CA MET A 63 -7.79 -20.65 -5.12
C MET A 63 -8.07 -21.83 -6.05
N ASP A 64 -8.27 -21.54 -7.35
CA ASP A 64 -8.22 -22.51 -8.45
C ASP A 64 -6.76 -22.80 -8.87
#